data_AF-A0A2K0TG88-F1
#
_entry.id   AF-A0A2K0TG88-F1
#
_cell.length_a   1.000
_cell.length_b   1.000
_cell.length_c   1.000
_cell.angle_alpha   90.00
_cell.angle_beta   90.00
_cell.angle_gamma   90.00
#
_symmetry.space_group_name_H-M   'P 1'
#
loop_
_entity.id
_entity.type
_entity.pdbx_description
1 polymer ?
#
loop_
_entity_poly.entity_id
_entity_poly.type
_entity_poly.pdbx_seq_one_letter_code
_entity_poly.pdbx_strand_id
1 'polypeptide(L)'
;MVEHDGLMRVFWPTDIRRSDRAGVVVGWRNSTLDVFVVTILEYVDAHNVEFHLKSGTFFRSGPHSPNRIYDLCGHSSMHVLGVANVSSQTEVDPSWVCAKTSASSQYPRIACAKASSVQLILYDRPHPKGMQYISLNPIALALGDKGSFPDDVTSGEDDSEEAKHAAANKENRRKLVEKLKQHSIIKRIPSARDKALPKIVNQVNWSWELEQVLQQNVGRLGPRPKRGLSVSERVVESATTMRNYVLVQLWTLLSVYLFPIVQQAFILVLFFHRVLAEILLIILEFRAKPGYAALKDISATAQQIEIRLQQFCYWPMQYVTLRQRKANWASVTTSHPDYIRFYNSLWLVANDVIIGMAVGSYIIEHKEWVADQIRDLLRVYTVEALQSGISWLMGWPAGLKLNGELAAFLGDLFLWVIDYWSSK
;
A
#
# COMPACT_ATOMS: atom_id res chain seq x y z
N MET A 1 -15.24 -46.36 22.53
CA MET A 1 -13.78 -46.20 22.52
C MET A 1 -13.48 -45.02 21.62
N VAL A 2 -13.02 -43.88 22.15
CA VAL A 2 -12.73 -42.68 21.34
C VAL A 2 -11.38 -42.92 20.68
N GLU A 3 -11.33 -42.96 19.35
CA GLU A 3 -10.06 -43.01 18.63
C GLU A 3 -9.28 -41.72 18.92
N HIS A 4 -8.10 -41.86 19.53
CA HIS A 4 -7.22 -40.73 19.78
C HIS A 4 -6.45 -40.39 18.50
N ASP A 5 -6.97 -39.43 17.75
CA ASP A 5 -6.37 -38.90 16.54
C ASP A 5 -5.24 -37.91 16.93
N GLY A 6 -3.98 -38.35 16.80
CA GLY A 6 -2.80 -37.50 16.58
C GLY A 6 -2.59 -36.25 17.45
N LEU A 7 -1.83 -35.29 16.89
CA LEU A 7 -1.47 -33.99 17.47
C LEU A 7 -2.47 -32.91 17.01
N MET A 8 -3.12 -32.25 17.96
CA MET A 8 -4.03 -31.12 17.71
C MET A 8 -3.29 -29.79 17.83
N ARG A 9 -3.46 -28.90 16.85
CA ARG A 9 -2.89 -27.54 16.87
C ARG A 9 -3.99 -26.53 17.10
N VAL A 10 -3.83 -25.71 18.12
CA VAL A 10 -4.75 -24.63 18.45
C VAL A 10 -4.03 -23.30 18.32
N PHE A 11 -4.47 -22.49 17.36
CA PHE A 11 -4.02 -21.10 17.25
C PHE A 11 -4.87 -20.25 18.19
N TRP A 12 -4.22 -19.59 19.14
CA TRP A 12 -4.89 -18.86 20.22
C TRP A 12 -4.35 -17.42 20.34
N PRO A 13 -5.22 -16.39 20.29
CA PRO A 13 -4.78 -15.01 20.44
C PRO A 13 -4.40 -14.68 21.89
N THR A 14 -3.31 -13.93 22.08
CA THR A 14 -2.76 -13.60 23.41
C THR A 14 -3.60 -12.61 24.22
N ASP A 15 -4.42 -11.82 23.53
CA ASP A 15 -5.17 -10.66 24.01
C ASP A 15 -6.68 -10.94 24.20
N ILE A 16 -7.14 -12.18 24.02
CA ILE A 16 -8.50 -12.58 24.39
C ILE A 16 -8.76 -12.22 25.87
N ARG A 17 -9.95 -11.65 26.14
CA ARG A 17 -10.39 -11.35 27.51
C ARG A 17 -10.33 -12.60 28.39
N ARG A 18 -9.54 -12.52 29.46
CA ARG A 18 -9.37 -13.61 30.42
C ARG A 18 -10.44 -13.48 31.48
N SER A 19 -11.41 -14.39 31.46
CA SER A 19 -12.41 -14.51 32.51
C SER A 19 -12.55 -15.97 32.93
N ASP A 20 -13.00 -16.18 34.16
CA ASP A 20 -13.38 -17.49 34.70
C ASP A 20 -14.84 -17.87 34.34
N ARG A 21 -15.48 -17.08 33.47
CA ARG A 21 -16.90 -17.23 33.11
C ARG A 21 -17.07 -18.29 32.03
N ALA A 22 -18.22 -18.96 32.07
CA ALA A 22 -18.60 -19.91 31.03
C ALA A 22 -18.89 -19.18 29.71
N GLY A 23 -18.36 -19.72 28.61
CA GLY A 23 -18.53 -19.14 27.28
C GLY A 23 -18.32 -20.14 26.16
N VAL A 24 -18.56 -19.69 24.93
CA VAL A 24 -18.43 -20.48 23.71
C VAL A 24 -17.20 -20.01 22.94
N VAL A 25 -16.32 -20.93 22.57
CA VAL A 25 -15.12 -20.67 21.79
C VAL A 25 -15.50 -20.66 20.30
N VAL A 26 -15.25 -19.54 19.62
CA VAL A 26 -15.67 -19.33 18.22
C VAL A 26 -14.45 -19.06 17.34
N GLY A 27 -14.45 -19.64 16.13
CA GLY A 27 -13.35 -19.43 15.18
C GLY A 27 -13.47 -20.25 13.89
N TRP A 28 -12.33 -20.65 13.34
CA TRP A 28 -12.22 -21.42 12.11
C TRP A 28 -11.75 -22.84 12.37
N ARG A 29 -12.39 -23.80 11.72
CA ARG A 29 -11.97 -25.19 11.74
C ARG A 29 -11.23 -25.51 10.45
N ASN A 30 -9.90 -25.46 10.48
CA ASN A 30 -9.05 -25.70 9.31
C ASN A 30 -8.93 -27.19 8.96
N SER A 31 -8.94 -28.05 9.96
CA SER A 31 -8.94 -29.51 9.85
C SER A 31 -9.69 -30.12 11.05
N THR A 32 -9.76 -31.45 11.12
CA THR A 32 -10.30 -32.17 12.29
C THR A 32 -9.53 -31.86 13.58
N LEU A 33 -8.21 -31.63 13.45
CA LEU A 33 -7.26 -31.36 14.54
C LEU A 33 -6.54 -30.01 14.44
N ASP A 34 -6.81 -29.19 13.41
CA ASP A 34 -6.23 -27.84 13.29
C ASP A 34 -7.35 -26.81 13.46
N VAL A 35 -7.30 -26.07 14.56
CA VAL A 35 -8.36 -25.15 14.98
C VAL A 35 -7.78 -23.76 15.22
N PHE A 36 -8.47 -22.74 14.72
CA PHE A 36 -8.07 -21.34 14.84
C PHE A 36 -9.10 -20.57 15.65
N VAL A 37 -8.74 -20.14 16.86
CA VAL A 37 -9.64 -19.43 17.77
C VAL A 37 -9.64 -17.94 17.46
N VAL A 38 -10.82 -17.34 17.33
CA VAL A 38 -10.96 -15.89 17.10
C VAL A 38 -11.34 -15.16 18.39
N THR A 39 -12.34 -15.66 19.12
CA THR A 39 -12.83 -15.04 20.37
C THR A 39 -13.60 -16.02 21.24
N ILE A 40 -13.88 -15.63 22.49
CA ILE A 40 -14.77 -16.33 23.43
C ILE A 40 -16.00 -15.47 23.68
N LEU A 41 -17.18 -16.03 23.46
CA LEU A 41 -18.46 -15.38 23.70
C LEU A 41 -19.00 -15.81 25.06
N GLU A 42 -19.05 -14.91 26.04
CA GLU A 42 -19.55 -15.18 27.39
C GLU A 42 -21.09 -15.21 27.42
N TYR A 43 -21.68 -16.03 28.30
CA TYR A 43 -23.13 -16.10 28.57
C TYR A 43 -24.02 -16.43 27.35
N VAL A 44 -23.51 -17.22 26.40
CA VAL A 44 -24.29 -17.67 25.25
C VAL A 44 -24.29 -19.19 25.16
N ASP A 45 -25.38 -19.75 24.65
CA ASP A 45 -25.47 -21.17 24.31
C ASP A 45 -24.80 -21.48 22.95
N ALA A 46 -24.08 -22.60 22.89
CA ALA A 46 -23.30 -23.02 21.73
C ALA A 46 -24.17 -23.28 20.49
N HIS A 47 -25.34 -23.91 20.66
CA HIS A 47 -26.24 -24.24 19.55
C HIS A 47 -26.80 -22.97 18.89
N ASN A 48 -27.18 -22.00 19.70
CA ASN A 48 -27.69 -20.73 19.21
C ASN A 48 -26.61 -19.94 18.44
N VAL A 49 -25.37 -19.91 18.97
CA VAL A 49 -24.23 -19.29 18.27
C VAL A 49 -23.95 -19.96 16.93
N GLU A 50 -23.91 -21.30 16.87
CA GLU A 50 -23.66 -22.04 15.63
C GLU A 50 -24.74 -21.75 14.58
N PHE A 51 -26.01 -21.68 14.99
CA PHE A 51 -27.11 -21.28 14.09
C PHE A 51 -26.93 -19.85 13.56
N HIS A 52 -26.60 -18.91 14.44
CA HIS A 52 -26.40 -17.50 14.07
C HIS A 52 -25.17 -17.27 13.18
N LEU A 53 -24.09 -18.05 13.36
CA LEU A 53 -22.91 -18.03 12.49
C LEU A 53 -23.23 -18.59 11.10
N LYS A 54 -23.91 -19.73 11.01
CA LYS A 54 -24.32 -20.34 9.73
C LYS A 54 -25.29 -19.47 8.94
N SER A 55 -26.22 -18.82 9.62
CA SER A 55 -27.17 -17.88 9.02
C SER A 55 -26.59 -16.50 8.71
N GLY A 56 -25.33 -16.23 9.10
CA GLY A 56 -24.65 -14.96 8.85
C GLY A 56 -25.22 -13.75 9.61
N THR A 57 -26.11 -13.99 10.57
CA THR A 57 -26.83 -12.91 11.29
C THR A 57 -25.92 -12.02 12.13
N PHE A 58 -24.82 -12.56 12.66
CA PHE A 58 -23.77 -11.79 13.34
C PHE A 58 -23.19 -10.66 12.48
N PHE A 59 -23.11 -10.87 11.17
CA PHE A 59 -22.51 -9.92 10.22
C PHE A 59 -23.54 -9.02 9.52
N ARG A 60 -24.85 -9.24 9.75
CA ARG A 60 -25.93 -8.50 9.07
C ARG A 60 -25.95 -7.00 9.40
N SER A 61 -25.38 -6.63 10.54
CA SER A 61 -25.22 -5.24 10.96
C SER A 61 -23.79 -4.72 10.82
N GLY A 62 -22.89 -5.54 10.28
CA GLY A 62 -21.51 -5.16 10.03
C GLY A 62 -21.41 -4.08 8.95
N PRO A 63 -20.32 -3.31 8.93
CA PRO A 63 -20.14 -2.21 7.97
C PRO A 63 -19.99 -2.69 6.51
N HIS A 64 -19.56 -3.94 6.29
CA HIS A 64 -19.27 -4.49 4.96
C HIS A 64 -19.72 -5.96 4.85
N SER A 65 -19.81 -6.49 3.63
CA SER A 65 -20.25 -7.86 3.39
C SER A 65 -19.23 -8.90 3.91
N PRO A 66 -19.69 -10.03 4.47
CA PRO A 66 -18.80 -11.06 5.02
C PRO A 66 -18.16 -11.97 3.96
N ASN A 67 -18.65 -11.96 2.71
CA ASN A 67 -18.19 -12.86 1.64
C ASN A 67 -16.67 -12.79 1.43
N ARG A 68 -16.10 -11.58 1.47
CA ARG A 68 -14.67 -11.39 1.27
C ARG A 68 -13.82 -12.02 2.38
N ILE A 69 -14.36 -12.11 3.60
CA ILE A 69 -13.73 -12.77 4.75
C ILE A 69 -13.61 -14.26 4.47
N TYR A 70 -14.73 -14.87 4.05
CA TYR A 70 -14.84 -16.28 3.74
C TYR A 70 -13.93 -16.69 2.58
N ASP A 71 -13.89 -15.89 1.51
CA ASP A 71 -13.01 -16.13 0.36
C ASP A 71 -11.52 -16.13 0.76
N LEU A 72 -11.11 -15.15 1.56
CA LEU A 72 -9.69 -14.98 1.96
C LEU A 72 -9.25 -15.96 3.04
N CYS A 73 -10.15 -16.33 3.95
CA CYS A 73 -9.91 -17.34 4.99
C CYS A 73 -10.08 -18.77 4.46
N GLY A 74 -10.72 -18.94 3.28
CA GLY A 74 -10.90 -20.19 2.58
C GLY A 74 -11.95 -21.12 3.18
N HIS A 75 -12.98 -20.56 3.83
CA HIS A 75 -14.05 -21.27 4.55
C HIS A 75 -15.40 -20.62 4.27
N SER A 76 -16.48 -21.40 4.22
CA SER A 76 -17.85 -20.91 3.96
C SER A 76 -18.53 -20.24 5.16
N SER A 77 -18.15 -20.63 6.37
CA SER A 77 -18.69 -20.07 7.62
C SER A 77 -17.71 -20.21 8.77
N MET A 78 -17.88 -19.40 9.80
CA MET A 78 -17.24 -19.63 11.09
C MET A 78 -17.99 -20.72 11.86
N HIS A 79 -17.30 -21.36 12.81
CA HIS A 79 -17.83 -22.46 13.59
C HIS A 79 -17.62 -22.25 15.09
N VAL A 80 -18.50 -22.86 15.87
CA VAL A 80 -18.26 -23.13 17.28
C VAL A 80 -17.22 -24.24 17.39
N LEU A 81 -16.13 -23.92 18.06
CA LEU A 81 -14.96 -24.80 18.22
C LEU A 81 -15.03 -25.58 19.53
N GLY A 82 -15.78 -25.07 20.50
CA GLY A 82 -16.00 -25.72 21.78
C GLY A 82 -16.44 -24.74 22.85
N VAL A 83 -16.13 -25.07 24.10
CA VAL A 83 -16.62 -24.35 25.28
C VAL A 83 -15.47 -23.92 26.19
N ALA A 84 -15.66 -22.78 26.85
CA ALA A 84 -14.74 -22.20 27.82
C ALA A 84 -15.35 -22.28 29.23
N ASN A 85 -14.55 -22.73 30.21
CA ASN A 85 -14.87 -22.75 31.65
C ASN A 85 -16.19 -23.46 32.03
N VAL A 86 -16.56 -24.52 31.32
CA VAL A 86 -17.74 -25.32 31.66
C VAL A 86 -17.36 -26.42 32.66
N SER A 87 -18.17 -26.54 33.72
CA SER A 87 -17.95 -27.45 34.85
C SER A 87 -18.25 -28.91 34.52
N SER A 88 -19.19 -29.18 33.61
CA SER A 88 -19.68 -30.51 33.24
C SER A 88 -19.28 -30.88 31.80
N GLN A 89 -18.39 -31.85 31.66
CA GLN A 89 -17.90 -32.35 30.35
C GLN A 89 -18.86 -33.34 29.66
N THR A 90 -20.01 -33.65 30.27
CA THR A 90 -20.86 -34.80 29.92
C THR A 90 -21.76 -34.61 28.69
N GLU A 91 -21.96 -33.39 28.19
CA GLU A 91 -22.78 -33.09 26.99
C GLU A 91 -21.97 -32.48 25.84
N VAL A 92 -20.63 -32.50 25.95
CA VAL A 92 -19.76 -31.83 24.99
C VAL A 92 -19.32 -32.80 23.90
N ASP A 93 -19.52 -32.40 22.64
CA ASP A 93 -19.06 -33.13 21.47
C ASP A 93 -17.57 -33.51 21.63
N PRO A 94 -17.17 -34.77 21.38
CA PRO A 94 -15.80 -35.22 21.67
C PRO A 94 -14.73 -34.53 20.80
N SER A 95 -15.15 -33.86 19.71
CA SER A 95 -14.27 -33.08 18.84
C SER A 95 -14.13 -31.60 19.24
N TRP A 96 -14.84 -31.15 20.28
CA TRP A 96 -14.78 -29.77 20.75
C TRP A 96 -13.59 -29.52 21.66
N VAL A 97 -13.11 -28.28 21.57
CA VAL A 97 -12.01 -27.76 22.39
C VAL A 97 -12.57 -27.24 23.70
N CYS A 98 -12.20 -27.86 24.82
CA CYS A 98 -12.53 -27.40 26.16
C CYS A 98 -11.40 -26.51 26.67
N ALA A 99 -11.62 -25.19 26.65
CA ALA A 99 -10.66 -24.22 27.16
C ALA A 99 -10.96 -23.89 28.62
N LYS A 100 -9.93 -23.91 29.48
CA LYS A 100 -9.99 -23.33 30.82
C LYS A 100 -9.14 -22.07 30.84
N THR A 101 -9.79 -20.92 30.88
CA THR A 101 -9.15 -19.60 31.02
C THR A 101 -9.37 -19.12 32.44
N SER A 102 -8.32 -18.60 33.07
CA SER A 102 -8.44 -17.95 34.37
C SER A 102 -7.82 -16.58 34.34
N ALA A 103 -8.36 -15.66 35.14
CA ALA A 103 -7.80 -14.31 35.29
C ALA A 103 -6.34 -14.34 35.80
N SER A 104 -5.96 -15.36 36.56
CA SER A 104 -4.62 -15.53 37.13
C SER A 104 -3.62 -16.26 36.22
N SER A 105 -4.09 -16.99 35.20
CA SER A 105 -3.23 -17.74 34.29
C SER A 105 -2.91 -16.92 33.04
N GLN A 106 -1.63 -16.88 32.67
CA GLN A 106 -1.20 -16.20 31.44
C GLN A 106 -1.64 -16.95 30.17
N TYR A 107 -1.86 -18.27 30.27
CA TYR A 107 -2.15 -19.13 29.14
C TYR A 107 -3.40 -19.99 29.39
N PRO A 108 -4.23 -20.26 28.36
CA PRO A 108 -5.37 -21.16 28.47
C PRO A 108 -4.89 -22.61 28.63
N ARG A 109 -5.55 -23.38 29.49
CA ARG A 109 -5.38 -24.84 29.51
C ARG A 109 -6.42 -25.45 28.58
N ILE A 110 -5.96 -26.15 27.55
CA ILE A 110 -6.83 -26.72 26.53
C ILE A 110 -6.88 -28.24 26.68
N ALA A 111 -8.08 -28.80 26.73
CA ALA A 111 -8.33 -30.24 26.68
C ALA A 111 -9.26 -30.57 25.52
N CYS A 112 -9.04 -31.70 24.86
CA CYS A 112 -9.90 -32.23 23.81
C CYS A 112 -9.93 -33.75 23.94
N ALA A 113 -11.11 -34.36 23.94
CA ALA A 113 -11.26 -35.81 24.14
C ALA A 113 -10.69 -36.62 22.97
N LYS A 114 -10.73 -36.06 21.75
CA LYS A 114 -10.29 -36.72 20.53
C LYS A 114 -8.76 -36.66 20.29
N ALA A 115 -8.04 -35.72 20.91
CA ALA A 115 -6.61 -35.50 20.66
C ALA A 115 -5.73 -36.15 21.74
N SER A 116 -4.62 -36.78 21.31
CA SER A 116 -3.62 -37.36 22.24
C SER A 116 -2.67 -36.31 22.82
N SER A 117 -2.36 -35.28 22.03
CA SER A 117 -1.47 -34.17 22.40
C SER A 117 -2.00 -32.88 21.80
N VAL A 118 -1.81 -31.77 22.52
CA VAL A 118 -2.29 -30.44 22.10
C VAL A 118 -1.11 -29.48 22.05
N GLN A 119 -0.84 -28.93 20.87
CA GLN A 119 0.11 -27.85 20.65
C GLN A 119 -0.62 -26.51 20.62
N LEU A 120 -0.34 -25.65 21.59
CA LEU A 120 -0.86 -24.30 21.65
C LEU A 120 0.09 -23.34 20.92
N ILE A 121 -0.41 -22.67 19.88
CA ILE A 121 0.33 -21.67 19.12
C ILE A 121 -0.25 -20.30 19.46
N LEU A 122 0.49 -19.53 20.23
CA LEU A 122 0.11 -18.19 20.63
C LEU A 122 0.50 -17.19 19.53
N TYR A 123 -0.38 -16.25 19.25
CA TYR A 123 -0.10 -15.17 18.31
C TYR A 123 -0.68 -13.85 18.81
N ASP A 124 0.02 -12.76 18.46
CA ASP A 124 -0.47 -11.40 18.73
C ASP A 124 -1.28 -10.89 17.54
N ARG A 125 -2.42 -10.24 17.83
CA ARG A 125 -3.36 -9.82 16.79
C ARG A 125 -2.94 -8.47 16.22
N PRO A 126 -2.77 -8.36 14.89
CA PRO A 126 -2.48 -7.07 14.29
C PRO A 126 -3.71 -6.15 14.39
N HIS A 127 -3.48 -4.86 14.66
CA HIS A 127 -4.53 -3.85 14.73
C HIS A 127 -4.77 -3.21 13.35
N PRO A 128 -5.91 -3.48 12.68
CA PRO A 128 -6.16 -3.02 11.31
C PRO A 128 -6.32 -1.50 11.20
N LYS A 129 -6.84 -0.85 12.25
CA LYS A 129 -6.93 0.62 12.35
C LYS A 129 -5.55 1.30 12.31
N GLY A 130 -4.52 0.63 12.85
CA GLY A 130 -3.13 1.08 12.79
C GLY A 130 -2.39 0.61 11.52
N MET A 131 -3.10 0.02 10.55
CA MET A 131 -2.52 -0.61 9.35
C MET A 131 -1.48 -1.69 9.66
N GLN A 132 -1.57 -2.31 10.84
CA GLN A 132 -0.74 -3.46 11.16
C GLN A 132 -1.31 -4.69 10.45
N TYR A 133 -0.43 -5.48 9.83
CA TYR A 133 -0.79 -6.75 9.23
C TYR A 133 0.45 -7.63 9.10
N ILE A 134 0.22 -8.93 9.06
CA ILE A 134 1.24 -9.95 8.77
C ILE A 134 1.13 -10.31 7.29
N SER A 135 2.26 -10.38 6.61
CA SER A 135 2.35 -10.77 5.20
C SER A 135 3.47 -11.77 5.01
N LEU A 136 3.25 -12.75 4.14
CA LEU A 136 4.28 -13.70 3.72
C LEU A 136 5.28 -13.07 2.75
N ASN A 137 4.86 -12.01 2.07
CA ASN A 137 5.69 -11.27 1.14
C ASN A 137 6.15 -9.94 1.76
N PRO A 138 7.41 -9.53 1.57
CA PRO A 138 7.87 -8.22 2.01
C PRO A 138 7.08 -7.10 1.32
N ILE A 139 6.97 -5.96 1.99
CA ILE A 139 6.34 -4.76 1.42
C ILE A 139 7.25 -4.27 0.28
N ALA A 140 6.76 -4.32 -0.95
CA ALA A 140 7.45 -3.72 -2.08
C ALA A 140 7.35 -2.19 -1.97
N LEU A 141 8.46 -1.54 -1.58
CA LEU A 141 8.57 -0.07 -1.58
C LEU A 141 8.66 0.50 -2.99
N ALA A 142 9.30 -0.24 -3.91
CA ALA A 142 9.38 0.16 -5.30
C ALA A 142 7.98 0.09 -5.94
N LEU A 143 7.71 0.99 -6.88
CA LEU A 143 6.62 0.87 -7.85
C LEU A 143 6.87 -0.43 -8.62
N GLY A 144 6.37 -1.55 -8.09
CA GLY A 144 6.28 -2.78 -8.85
C GLY A 144 5.42 -2.46 -10.06
N ASP A 145 5.98 -2.70 -11.23
CA ASP A 145 5.48 -2.48 -12.59
C ASP A 145 4.19 -3.28 -12.85
N LYS A 146 3.17 -3.04 -12.01
CA LYS A 146 1.81 -3.55 -12.12
C LYS A 146 0.93 -2.56 -12.88
N GLY A 147 1.54 -1.63 -13.60
CA GLY A 147 0.99 -1.17 -14.86
C GLY A 147 1.41 -2.18 -15.91
N SER A 148 0.63 -3.24 -16.09
CA SER A 148 0.51 -3.80 -17.43
C SER A 148 -0.06 -2.68 -18.29
N PHE A 149 0.81 -1.83 -18.83
CA PHE A 149 0.50 -1.13 -20.05
C PHE A 149 0.03 -2.20 -21.04
N PRO A 150 -1.11 -2.01 -21.72
CA PRO A 150 -1.42 -2.86 -22.85
C PRO A 150 -0.24 -2.73 -23.81
N ASP A 151 0.52 -3.81 -23.99
CA ASP A 151 1.40 -4.02 -25.13
C ASP A 151 0.51 -4.09 -26.39
N ASP A 152 -0.11 -2.97 -26.77
CA ASP A 152 -0.82 -2.86 -28.04
C ASP A 152 -1.14 -1.40 -28.38
N VAL A 153 -0.12 -0.62 -28.78
CA VAL A 153 -0.30 0.36 -29.85
C VAL A 153 0.97 0.38 -30.70
N THR A 154 0.79 -0.04 -31.93
CA THR A 154 1.73 -0.05 -33.05
C THR A 154 2.24 1.34 -33.43
N SER A 155 3.56 1.46 -33.58
CA SER A 155 4.25 2.34 -34.55
C SER A 155 5.68 1.81 -34.64
N GLY A 156 6.08 1.10 -35.69
CA GLY A 156 6.43 1.70 -36.98
C GLY A 156 7.96 1.63 -37.12
N GLU A 157 8.43 0.56 -37.78
CA GLU A 157 9.74 0.36 -38.43
C GLU A 157 10.91 1.30 -38.02
N ASP A 158 11.73 0.89 -37.05
CA ASP A 158 13.20 1.03 -37.11
C ASP A 158 13.91 0.20 -36.00
N ASP A 159 14.05 -1.09 -36.27
CA ASP A 159 14.50 -2.16 -35.37
C ASP A 159 16.01 -2.44 -35.44
N SER A 160 16.89 -1.57 -34.94
CA SER A 160 18.33 -1.93 -34.85
C SER A 160 18.96 -1.71 -33.49
N GLU A 161 18.88 -0.52 -32.88
CA GLU A 161 19.66 -0.24 -31.66
C GLU A 161 18.86 -0.42 -30.36
N GLU A 162 17.59 -0.02 -30.30
CA GLU A 162 16.69 -0.35 -29.18
C GLU A 162 16.42 -1.86 -29.12
N ALA A 163 16.28 -2.52 -30.28
CA ALA A 163 16.21 -3.97 -30.37
C ALA A 163 17.48 -4.65 -29.84
N LYS A 164 18.68 -4.09 -30.11
CA LYS A 164 19.96 -4.61 -29.57
C LYS A 164 20.10 -4.40 -28.07
N HIS A 165 19.75 -3.21 -27.54
CA HIS A 165 19.80 -2.96 -26.10
C HIS A 165 18.75 -3.76 -25.33
N ALA A 166 17.53 -3.88 -25.86
CA ALA A 166 16.48 -4.75 -25.32
C ALA A 166 16.87 -6.23 -25.42
N ALA A 167 17.48 -6.67 -26.52
CA ALA A 167 18.01 -8.02 -26.68
C ALA A 167 19.16 -8.29 -25.71
N ALA A 168 20.09 -7.35 -25.52
CA ALA A 168 21.19 -7.47 -24.56
C ALA A 168 20.69 -7.52 -23.11
N ASN A 169 19.69 -6.72 -22.76
CA ASN A 169 19.04 -6.80 -21.44
C ASN A 169 18.24 -8.08 -21.26
N LYS A 170 17.55 -8.56 -22.30
CA LYS A 170 16.85 -9.85 -22.31
C LYS A 170 17.83 -11.01 -22.18
N GLU A 171 18.99 -10.92 -22.81
CA GLU A 171 20.08 -11.88 -22.76
C GLU A 171 20.78 -11.87 -21.39
N ASN A 172 21.05 -10.70 -20.82
CA ASN A 172 21.56 -10.58 -19.45
C ASN A 172 20.56 -11.10 -18.42
N ARG A 173 19.27 -10.83 -18.62
CA ARG A 173 18.19 -11.40 -17.80
C ARG A 173 18.10 -12.91 -17.96
N ARG A 174 18.29 -13.46 -19.16
CA ARG A 174 18.38 -14.91 -19.41
C ARG A 174 19.59 -15.52 -18.71
N LYS A 175 20.78 -14.94 -18.86
CA LYS A 175 22.01 -15.35 -18.16
C LYS A 175 21.86 -15.27 -16.65
N LEU A 176 21.18 -14.25 -16.13
CA LEU A 176 20.88 -14.12 -14.71
C LEU A 176 19.88 -15.19 -14.26
N VAL A 177 18.85 -15.48 -15.05
CA VAL A 177 17.89 -16.56 -14.79
C VAL A 177 18.59 -17.94 -14.85
N GLU A 178 19.53 -18.15 -15.76
CA GLU A 178 20.35 -19.36 -15.83
C GLU A 178 21.29 -19.49 -14.65
N LYS A 179 21.98 -18.41 -14.25
CA LYS A 179 22.75 -18.37 -12.99
C LYS A 179 21.85 -18.65 -11.79
N LEU A 180 20.64 -18.07 -11.74
CA LEU A 180 19.64 -18.34 -10.69
C LEU A 180 19.05 -19.75 -10.76
N LYS A 181 19.12 -20.45 -11.89
CA LYS A 181 18.80 -21.88 -11.99
C LYS A 181 19.96 -22.75 -11.50
N GLN A 182 21.20 -22.31 -11.71
CA GLN A 182 22.42 -22.96 -11.22
C GLN A 182 22.57 -22.81 -9.70
N HIS A 183 22.19 -21.66 -9.15
CA HIS A 183 21.98 -21.51 -7.72
C HIS A 183 20.67 -22.19 -7.34
N SER A 184 20.72 -23.28 -6.59
CA SER A 184 19.58 -24.14 -6.30
C SER A 184 18.44 -23.44 -5.52
N ILE A 185 17.63 -22.62 -6.18
CA ILE A 185 16.29 -22.29 -5.71
C ILE A 185 15.38 -23.33 -6.38
N ILE A 186 15.46 -24.56 -5.89
CA ILE A 186 14.43 -25.55 -6.18
C ILE A 186 13.15 -24.93 -5.65
N LYS A 187 12.28 -24.44 -6.55
CA LYS A 187 10.91 -24.11 -6.20
C LYS A 187 10.27 -25.42 -5.75
N ARG A 188 10.39 -25.70 -4.45
CA ARG A 188 9.80 -26.86 -3.81
C ARG A 188 8.30 -26.82 -4.14
N ILE A 189 7.76 -27.95 -4.60
CA ILE A 189 6.31 -28.10 -4.76
C ILE A 189 5.68 -27.76 -3.41
N PRO A 190 4.80 -26.75 -3.32
CA PRO A 190 4.28 -26.28 -2.05
C PRO A 190 3.64 -27.44 -1.29
N SER A 191 4.12 -27.69 -0.06
CA SER A 191 3.53 -28.67 0.83
C SER A 191 2.08 -28.29 1.15
N ALA A 192 1.27 -29.24 1.60
CA ALA A 192 -0.06 -28.94 2.14
C ALA A 192 0.01 -27.87 3.24
N ARG A 193 1.08 -27.85 4.04
CA ARG A 193 1.33 -26.80 5.06
C ARG A 193 1.61 -25.44 4.42
N ASP A 194 2.41 -25.40 3.36
CA ASP A 194 2.73 -24.16 2.64
C ASP A 194 1.50 -23.58 1.95
N LYS A 195 0.59 -24.43 1.47
CA LYS A 195 -0.71 -24.01 0.90
C LYS A 195 -1.70 -23.50 1.96
N ALA A 196 -1.60 -23.99 3.20
CA ALA A 196 -2.44 -23.56 4.31
C ALA A 196 -1.95 -22.25 4.95
N LEU A 197 -0.65 -21.98 4.89
CA LEU A 197 -0.03 -20.81 5.54
C LEU A 197 -0.65 -19.47 5.12
N PRO A 198 -0.91 -19.17 3.83
CA PRO A 198 -1.60 -17.94 3.44
C PRO A 198 -2.99 -17.80 4.08
N LYS A 199 -3.74 -18.91 4.21
CA LYS A 199 -5.06 -18.90 4.84
C LYS A 199 -4.96 -18.59 6.32
N ILE A 200 -3.99 -19.18 7.03
CA ILE A 200 -3.75 -18.93 8.45
C ILE A 200 -3.34 -17.47 8.68
N VAL A 201 -2.42 -16.94 7.86
CA VAL A 201 -2.01 -15.53 7.96
C VAL A 201 -3.18 -14.59 7.73
N ASN A 202 -4.06 -14.90 6.77
CA ASN A 202 -5.30 -14.15 6.61
C ASN A 202 -6.18 -14.25 7.86
N GLN A 203 -6.41 -15.45 8.40
CA GLN A 203 -7.19 -15.63 9.63
C GLN A 203 -6.64 -14.80 10.80
N VAL A 204 -5.31 -14.69 10.94
CA VAL A 204 -4.66 -13.81 11.93
C VAL A 204 -4.99 -12.34 11.67
N ASN A 205 -4.81 -11.86 10.44
CA ASN A 205 -5.09 -10.46 10.07
C ASN A 205 -6.56 -10.05 10.28
N TRP A 206 -7.48 -10.99 10.13
CA TRP A 206 -8.93 -10.76 10.30
C TRP A 206 -9.41 -10.94 11.74
N SER A 207 -8.65 -11.65 12.59
CA SER A 207 -9.11 -12.07 13.91
C SER A 207 -9.54 -10.93 14.83
N TRP A 208 -8.87 -9.77 14.79
CA TRP A 208 -9.23 -8.61 15.61
C TRP A 208 -10.55 -7.96 15.18
N GLU A 209 -10.73 -7.71 13.88
CA GLU A 209 -11.99 -7.12 13.37
C GLU A 209 -13.17 -8.08 13.58
N LEU A 210 -12.95 -9.38 13.35
CA LEU A 210 -13.96 -10.40 13.58
C LEU A 210 -14.40 -10.46 15.05
N GLU A 211 -13.46 -10.43 16.00
CA GLU A 211 -13.81 -10.37 17.41
C GLU A 211 -14.67 -9.14 17.71
N GLN A 212 -14.28 -7.96 17.27
CA GLN A 212 -15.04 -6.72 17.53
C GLN A 212 -16.48 -6.82 17.01
N VAL A 213 -16.65 -7.34 15.79
CA VAL A 213 -17.99 -7.53 15.19
C VAL A 213 -18.80 -8.57 15.94
N LEU A 214 -18.20 -9.70 16.34
CA LEU A 214 -18.89 -10.74 17.09
C LEU A 214 -19.31 -10.22 18.47
N GLN A 215 -18.38 -9.63 19.23
CA GLN A 215 -18.64 -9.10 20.58
C GLN A 215 -19.69 -7.98 20.57
N GLN A 216 -19.67 -7.09 19.57
CA GLN A 216 -20.68 -6.03 19.44
C GLN A 216 -22.09 -6.60 19.18
N ASN A 217 -22.19 -7.76 18.52
CA ASN A 217 -23.46 -8.37 18.15
C ASN A 217 -23.93 -9.48 19.09
N VAL A 218 -23.11 -9.92 20.04
CA VAL A 218 -23.49 -10.93 21.05
C VAL A 218 -24.69 -10.48 21.88
N GLY A 219 -24.72 -9.21 22.31
CA GLY A 219 -25.85 -8.67 23.08
C GLY A 219 -27.19 -8.64 22.32
N ARG A 220 -27.18 -8.86 20.99
CA ARG A 220 -28.38 -8.88 20.15
C ARG A 220 -28.96 -10.29 19.97
N LEU A 221 -28.32 -11.31 20.55
CA LEU A 221 -28.79 -12.70 20.53
C LEU A 221 -29.94 -12.95 21.52
N GLY A 222 -30.20 -12.02 22.44
CA GLY A 222 -31.31 -12.09 23.38
C GLY A 222 -32.64 -11.60 22.78
N PRO A 223 -33.79 -12.07 23.30
CA PRO A 223 -35.11 -11.57 22.90
C PRO A 223 -35.18 -10.06 23.17
N ARG A 224 -35.34 -9.27 22.11
CA ARG A 224 -35.35 -7.80 22.13
C ARG A 224 -36.50 -7.29 23.01
N PRO A 225 -36.27 -6.74 24.21
CA PRO A 225 -37.33 -6.10 24.95
C PRO A 225 -37.58 -4.74 24.30
N LYS A 226 -38.70 -4.61 23.57
CA LYS A 226 -39.18 -3.30 23.15
C LYS A 226 -39.71 -2.58 24.39
N ARG A 227 -38.86 -1.80 25.05
CA ARG A 227 -39.29 -0.86 26.09
C ARG A 227 -40.14 0.22 25.42
N GLY A 228 -41.37 0.43 25.91
CA GLY A 228 -42.24 1.52 25.47
C GLY A 228 -41.67 2.87 25.92
N LEU A 229 -41.51 3.81 24.99
CA LEU A 229 -40.98 5.16 25.25
C LEU A 229 -42.00 6.01 26.02
N SER A 230 -41.52 6.73 27.03
CA SER A 230 -42.33 7.63 27.85
C SER A 230 -42.78 8.87 27.05
N VAL A 231 -43.82 9.56 27.51
CA VAL A 231 -44.43 10.69 26.78
C VAL A 231 -43.50 11.90 26.69
N SER A 232 -42.64 12.13 27.70
CA SER A 232 -41.63 13.19 27.67
C SER A 232 -40.46 12.88 26.74
N GLU A 233 -40.01 11.62 26.68
CA GLU A 233 -39.04 11.16 25.69
C GLU A 233 -39.58 11.31 24.26
N ARG A 234 -40.88 11.06 24.04
CA ARG A 234 -41.53 11.27 22.73
C ARG A 234 -41.52 12.72 22.26
N VAL A 235 -41.66 13.69 23.17
CA VAL A 235 -41.64 15.13 22.82
C VAL A 235 -40.21 15.60 22.51
N VAL A 236 -39.22 15.14 23.29
CA VAL A 236 -37.80 15.44 23.03
C VAL A 236 -37.29 14.75 21.75
N GLU A 237 -37.71 13.52 21.49
CA GLU A 237 -37.46 12.85 20.20
C GLU A 237 -38.14 13.61 19.06
N SER A 238 -39.37 14.11 19.22
CA SER A 238 -40.04 14.88 18.16
C SER A 238 -39.28 16.17 17.81
N ALA A 239 -38.82 16.92 18.81
CA ALA A 239 -38.07 18.16 18.59
C ALA A 239 -36.67 17.90 17.98
N THR A 240 -35.96 16.88 18.47
CA THR A 240 -34.65 16.49 17.90
C THR A 240 -34.80 15.91 16.50
N THR A 241 -35.87 15.17 16.22
CA THR A 241 -36.19 14.62 14.89
C THR A 241 -36.51 15.74 13.89
N MET A 242 -37.25 16.77 14.29
CA MET A 242 -37.55 17.92 13.41
C MET A 242 -36.28 18.72 13.07
N ARG A 243 -35.41 18.98 14.06
CA ARG A 243 -34.11 19.62 13.81
C ARG A 243 -33.24 18.77 12.89
N ASN A 244 -33.16 17.46 13.15
CA ASN A 244 -32.40 16.54 12.31
C ASN A 244 -32.98 16.48 10.90
N TYR A 245 -34.31 16.53 10.73
CA TYR A 245 -34.97 16.56 9.44
C TYR A 245 -34.62 17.82 8.64
N VAL A 246 -34.65 19.00 9.27
CA VAL A 246 -34.28 20.27 8.61
C VAL A 246 -32.80 20.28 8.24
N LEU A 247 -31.92 19.82 9.13
CA LEU A 247 -30.48 19.71 8.85
C LEU A 247 -30.20 18.71 7.72
N VAL A 248 -30.89 17.56 7.72
CA VAL A 248 -30.79 16.57 6.63
C VAL A 248 -31.30 17.17 5.34
N GLN A 249 -32.42 17.91 5.34
CA GLN A 249 -32.94 18.57 4.14
C GLN A 249 -31.96 19.59 3.56
N LEU A 250 -31.44 20.48 4.41
CA LEU A 250 -30.44 21.46 4.01
C LEU A 250 -29.17 20.78 3.47
N TRP A 251 -28.69 19.74 4.14
CA TRP A 251 -27.55 18.95 3.72
C TRP A 251 -27.82 18.22 2.39
N THR A 252 -29.03 17.68 2.20
CA THR A 252 -29.42 17.04 0.95
C THR A 252 -29.45 18.03 -0.21
N LEU A 253 -30.04 19.21 -0.04
CA LEU A 253 -30.02 20.27 -1.05
C LEU A 253 -28.59 20.65 -1.42
N LEU A 254 -27.73 20.87 -0.42
CA LEU A 254 -26.33 21.20 -0.64
C LEU A 254 -25.58 20.06 -1.36
N SER A 255 -25.83 18.81 -0.99
CA SER A 255 -25.22 17.63 -1.63
C SER A 255 -25.77 17.31 -3.03
N VAL A 256 -27.00 17.73 -3.35
CA VAL A 256 -27.63 17.46 -4.65
C VAL A 256 -27.31 18.55 -5.66
N TYR A 257 -27.17 19.82 -5.23
CA TYR A 257 -26.93 20.93 -6.14
C TYR A 257 -25.47 21.40 -6.14
N LEU A 258 -24.89 21.67 -4.97
CA LEU A 258 -23.54 22.26 -4.90
C LEU A 258 -22.45 21.21 -5.16
N PHE A 259 -22.57 20.04 -4.53
CA PHE A 259 -21.57 18.98 -4.65
C PHE A 259 -21.32 18.48 -6.08
N PRO A 260 -22.33 18.20 -6.94
CA PRO A 260 -22.04 17.76 -8.30
C PRO A 260 -21.41 18.86 -9.16
N ILE A 261 -21.78 20.13 -8.97
CA ILE A 261 -21.16 21.25 -9.71
C ILE A 261 -19.68 21.36 -9.34
N VAL A 262 -19.37 21.34 -8.04
CA VAL A 262 -17.99 21.35 -7.54
C VAL A 262 -17.21 20.13 -8.04
N GLN A 263 -17.82 18.95 -8.01
CA GLN A 263 -17.19 17.72 -8.49
C GLN A 263 -16.92 17.77 -10.00
N GLN A 264 -17.86 18.27 -10.81
CA GLN A 264 -17.68 18.42 -12.25
C GLN A 264 -16.59 19.44 -12.59
N ALA A 265 -16.57 20.59 -11.92
CA ALA A 265 -15.53 21.59 -12.07
C ALA A 265 -14.15 21.01 -11.71
N PHE A 266 -14.06 20.26 -10.60
CA PHE A 266 -12.84 19.60 -10.18
C PHE A 266 -12.35 18.55 -11.20
N ILE A 267 -13.27 17.73 -11.73
CA ILE A 267 -12.94 16.75 -12.78
C ILE A 267 -12.44 17.45 -14.05
N LEU A 268 -13.06 18.55 -14.45
CA LEU A 268 -12.65 19.32 -15.63
C LEU A 268 -11.25 19.91 -15.46
N VAL A 269 -10.93 20.44 -14.27
CA VAL A 269 -9.59 20.92 -13.94
C VAL A 269 -8.56 19.77 -13.99
N LEU A 270 -8.89 18.61 -13.41
CA LEU A 270 -8.02 17.43 -13.48
C LEU A 270 -7.82 16.94 -14.92
N PHE A 271 -8.87 16.95 -15.74
CA PHE A 271 -8.81 16.56 -17.15
C PHE A 271 -7.90 17.51 -17.94
N PHE A 272 -8.09 18.82 -17.79
CA PHE A 272 -7.22 19.82 -18.44
C PHE A 272 -5.76 19.62 -18.03
N HIS A 273 -5.49 19.42 -16.74
CA HIS A 273 -4.12 19.19 -16.27
C HIS A 273 -3.53 17.87 -16.80
N ARG A 274 -4.35 16.82 -16.95
CA ARG A 274 -3.93 15.54 -17.56
C ARG A 274 -3.56 15.72 -19.03
N VAL A 275 -4.35 16.49 -19.79
CA VAL A 275 -4.04 16.80 -21.19
C VAL A 275 -2.73 17.59 -21.30
N LEU A 276 -2.55 18.60 -20.45
CA LEU A 276 -1.30 19.38 -20.41
C LEU A 276 -0.10 18.48 -20.09
N ALA A 277 -0.25 17.56 -19.14
CA ALA A 277 0.79 16.59 -18.79
C ALA A 277 1.13 15.65 -19.95
N GLU A 278 0.15 15.11 -20.67
CA GLU A 278 0.40 14.28 -21.86
C GLU A 278 1.13 15.07 -22.97
N ILE A 279 0.74 16.32 -23.21
CA ILE A 279 1.44 17.19 -24.18
C ILE A 279 2.91 17.39 -23.76
N LEU A 280 3.16 17.63 -22.48
CA LEU A 280 4.52 17.77 -21.95
C LEU A 280 5.34 16.48 -22.04
N LEU A 281 4.73 15.31 -21.81
CA LEU A 281 5.39 14.02 -22.01
C LEU A 281 5.78 13.82 -23.48
N ILE A 282 4.87 14.12 -24.41
CA ILE A 282 5.14 14.05 -25.86
C ILE A 282 6.31 14.98 -26.23
N ILE A 283 6.40 16.16 -25.62
CA ILE A 283 7.53 17.09 -25.83
C ILE A 283 8.83 16.52 -25.27
N LEU A 284 8.80 15.87 -24.10
CA LEU A 284 9.99 15.27 -23.48
C LEU A 284 10.47 14.02 -24.22
N GLU A 285 9.55 13.26 -24.81
CA GLU A 285 9.82 12.11 -25.67
C GLU A 285 10.12 12.50 -27.12
N PHE A 286 10.00 13.79 -27.46
CA PHE A 286 10.24 14.27 -28.82
C PHE A 286 11.68 13.95 -29.26
N ARG A 287 11.77 13.14 -30.31
CA ARG A 287 13.03 12.81 -30.99
C ARG A 287 13.14 13.66 -32.26
N ALA A 288 14.14 14.55 -32.32
CA ALA A 288 14.35 15.43 -33.47
C ALA A 288 14.70 14.67 -34.78
N LYS A 289 15.26 13.46 -34.66
CA LYS A 289 15.51 12.50 -35.75
C LYS A 289 15.43 11.05 -35.22
N PRO A 290 15.08 10.07 -36.06
CA PRO A 290 15.22 8.66 -35.70
C PRO A 290 16.70 8.37 -35.38
N GLY A 291 17.01 7.96 -34.15
CA GLY A 291 18.38 7.67 -33.69
C GLY A 291 19.02 8.69 -32.73
N TYR A 292 18.36 9.82 -32.43
CA TYR A 292 18.83 10.75 -31.39
C TYR A 292 18.20 10.43 -30.03
N ALA A 293 18.99 10.60 -28.96
CA ALA A 293 18.54 10.50 -27.58
C ALA A 293 17.36 11.46 -27.34
N ALA A 294 16.31 10.99 -26.66
CA ALA A 294 15.18 11.84 -26.31
C ALA A 294 15.64 12.93 -25.33
N LEU A 295 14.89 14.04 -25.19
CA LEU A 295 15.27 15.11 -24.26
C LEU A 295 15.51 14.58 -22.83
N LYS A 296 14.75 13.55 -22.43
CA LYS A 296 14.92 12.84 -21.16
C LYS A 296 16.25 12.11 -20.99
N ASP A 297 16.83 11.59 -22.07
CA ASP A 297 18.08 10.81 -22.04
C ASP A 297 19.31 11.74 -22.07
N ILE A 298 19.12 12.99 -22.51
CA ILE A 298 20.16 14.03 -22.58
C ILE A 298 20.30 14.76 -21.24
N SER A 299 19.20 14.93 -20.50
CA SER A 299 19.20 15.70 -19.25
C SER A 299 18.55 14.97 -18.09
N ALA A 300 19.27 14.87 -16.97
CA ALA A 300 18.74 14.39 -15.71
C ALA A 300 17.56 15.24 -15.20
N THR A 301 17.48 16.52 -15.56
CA THR A 301 16.35 17.38 -15.19
C THR A 301 15.08 17.03 -15.99
N ALA A 302 15.24 16.69 -17.27
CA ALA A 302 14.13 16.26 -18.12
C ALA A 302 13.60 14.89 -17.66
N GLN A 303 14.50 13.97 -17.32
CA GLN A 303 14.14 12.70 -16.69
C GLN A 303 13.38 12.90 -15.37
N GLN A 304 13.82 13.84 -14.52
CA GLN A 304 13.14 14.12 -13.27
C GLN A 304 11.73 14.68 -13.50
N ILE A 305 11.55 15.56 -14.48
CA ILE A 305 10.23 16.10 -14.85
C ILE A 305 9.33 14.98 -15.37
N GLU A 306 9.82 14.12 -16.25
CA GLU A 306 9.07 12.96 -16.78
C GLU A 306 8.58 12.06 -15.65
N ILE A 307 9.46 11.69 -14.71
CA ILE A 307 9.10 10.85 -13.56
C ILE A 307 7.99 11.50 -12.73
N ARG A 308 8.08 12.81 -12.46
CA ARG A 308 7.07 13.54 -11.68
C ARG A 308 5.75 13.65 -12.44
N LEU A 309 5.80 13.85 -13.74
CA LEU A 309 4.63 13.97 -14.59
C LEU A 309 3.89 12.64 -14.71
N GLN A 310 4.62 11.55 -14.89
CA GLN A 310 4.06 10.19 -14.81
C GLN A 310 3.42 9.93 -13.44
N GLN A 311 4.08 10.26 -12.33
CA GLN A 311 3.53 10.11 -10.98
C GLN A 311 2.20 10.87 -10.82
N PHE A 312 2.12 12.10 -11.31
CA PHE A 312 0.89 12.91 -11.28
C PHE A 312 -0.24 12.23 -12.05
N CYS A 313 0.06 11.70 -13.23
CA CYS A 313 -0.88 11.00 -14.09
C CYS A 313 -1.41 9.69 -13.48
N TYR A 314 -0.64 9.04 -12.61
CA TYR A 314 -1.04 7.85 -11.87
C TYR A 314 -1.85 8.13 -10.60
N TRP A 315 -1.77 9.33 -10.03
CA TRP A 315 -2.45 9.66 -8.77
C TRP A 315 -3.98 9.50 -8.81
N PRO A 316 -4.72 9.89 -9.86
CA PRO A 316 -6.17 9.69 -9.91
C PRO A 316 -6.55 8.21 -9.81
N MET A 317 -5.81 7.34 -10.49
CA MET A 317 -6.04 5.90 -10.46
C MET A 317 -5.74 5.34 -9.06
N GLN A 318 -4.60 5.71 -8.46
CA GLN A 318 -4.27 5.34 -7.08
C GLN A 318 -5.29 5.87 -6.06
N TYR A 319 -5.83 7.06 -6.27
CA TYR A 319 -6.87 7.61 -5.40
C TYR A 319 -8.18 6.82 -5.49
N VAL A 320 -8.58 6.41 -6.69
CA VAL A 320 -9.78 5.56 -6.88
C VAL A 320 -9.62 4.22 -6.17
N THR A 321 -8.45 3.57 -6.28
CA THR A 321 -8.19 2.30 -5.59
C THR A 321 -8.18 2.48 -4.06
N LEU A 322 -7.69 3.62 -3.56
CA LEU A 322 -7.76 3.97 -2.13
C LEU A 322 -9.18 4.27 -1.65
N ARG A 323 -10.01 4.89 -2.48
CA ARG A 323 -11.41 5.15 -2.14
C ARG A 323 -12.19 3.83 -2.09
N GLN A 324 -11.93 2.90 -3.01
CA GLN A 324 -12.48 1.55 -2.98
C GLN A 324 -12.03 0.77 -1.73
N ARG A 325 -10.83 1.02 -1.19
CA ARG A 325 -10.41 0.45 0.11
C ARG A 325 -11.35 0.87 1.25
N LYS A 326 -11.75 2.15 1.32
CA LYS A 326 -12.68 2.62 2.39
C LYS A 326 -14.05 1.96 2.33
N ALA A 327 -14.42 1.36 1.19
CA ALA A 327 -15.66 0.59 1.04
C ALA A 327 -15.52 -0.88 1.49
N ASN A 328 -14.33 -1.30 1.93
CA ASN A 328 -14.02 -2.65 2.36
C ASN A 328 -13.51 -2.66 3.81
N TRP A 329 -13.54 -3.83 4.43
CA TRP A 329 -12.96 -4.09 5.76
C TRP A 329 -11.48 -3.65 5.86
N ALA A 330 -11.08 -3.11 7.02
CA ALA A 330 -9.72 -2.61 7.17
C ALA A 330 -8.70 -3.74 7.31
N SER A 331 -9.11 -4.97 7.65
CA SER A 331 -8.26 -6.16 7.61
C SER A 331 -7.85 -6.63 6.20
N VAL A 332 -8.33 -5.98 5.13
CA VAL A 332 -7.92 -6.31 3.75
C VAL A 332 -6.49 -5.80 3.47
N THR A 333 -5.52 -6.69 3.60
CA THR A 333 -4.08 -6.40 3.49
C THR A 333 -3.60 -6.08 2.08
N THR A 334 -4.34 -6.47 1.04
CA THR A 334 -3.92 -6.29 -0.36
C THR A 334 -3.78 -4.83 -0.78
N SER A 335 -4.52 -3.93 -0.14
CA SER A 335 -4.54 -2.49 -0.46
C SER A 335 -3.63 -1.63 0.42
N HIS A 336 -3.02 -2.21 1.47
CA HIS A 336 -2.16 -1.46 2.40
C HIS A 336 -0.88 -0.96 1.73
N PRO A 337 -0.18 -1.76 0.90
CA PRO A 337 0.99 -1.27 0.17
C PRO A 337 0.68 -0.11 -0.79
N ASP A 338 -0.52 -0.07 -1.38
CA ASP A 338 -0.91 0.99 -2.31
C ASP A 338 -1.19 2.30 -1.57
N TYR A 339 -1.77 2.22 -0.37
CA TYR A 339 -1.91 3.38 0.53
C TYR A 339 -0.56 3.97 0.91
N ILE A 340 0.36 3.13 1.38
CA ILE A 340 1.69 3.59 1.80
C ILE A 340 2.40 4.25 0.63
N ARG A 341 2.34 3.64 -0.56
CA ARG A 341 2.97 4.19 -1.78
C ARG A 341 2.38 5.52 -2.22
N PHE A 342 1.05 5.68 -2.19
CA PHE A 342 0.40 6.93 -2.56
C PHE A 342 0.82 8.08 -1.63
N TYR A 343 0.70 7.90 -0.31
CA TYR A 343 1.04 8.96 0.65
C TYR A 343 2.54 9.27 0.69
N ASN A 344 3.39 8.26 0.51
CA ASN A 344 4.84 8.49 0.39
C ASN A 344 5.17 9.30 -0.87
N SER A 345 4.54 8.99 -2.00
CA SER A 345 4.73 9.75 -3.25
C SER A 345 4.25 11.19 -3.11
N LEU A 346 3.07 11.39 -2.53
CA LEU A 346 2.51 12.72 -2.27
C LEU A 346 3.41 13.53 -1.32
N TRP A 347 3.93 12.89 -0.28
CA TRP A 347 4.87 13.51 0.66
C TRP A 347 6.16 13.97 -0.02
N LEU A 348 6.76 13.12 -0.86
CA LEU A 348 7.96 13.47 -1.61
C LEU A 348 7.73 14.66 -2.53
N VAL A 349 6.62 14.69 -3.26
CA VAL A 349 6.30 15.83 -4.14
C VAL A 349 6.02 17.11 -3.33
N ALA A 350 5.31 17.00 -2.22
CA ALA A 350 5.07 18.14 -1.34
C ALA A 350 6.38 18.74 -0.81
N ASN A 351 7.35 17.89 -0.43
CA ASN A 351 8.67 18.35 -0.01
C ASN A 351 9.43 19.05 -1.15
N ASP A 352 9.41 18.49 -2.36
CA ASP A 352 10.05 19.12 -3.53
C ASP A 352 9.47 20.52 -3.78
N VAL A 353 8.15 20.70 -3.65
CA VAL A 353 7.48 22.00 -3.82
C VAL A 353 7.83 22.97 -2.69
N ILE A 354 7.83 22.52 -1.43
CA ILE A 354 8.18 23.36 -0.27
C ILE A 354 9.64 23.82 -0.36
N ILE A 355 10.57 22.90 -0.62
CA ILE A 355 11.99 23.21 -0.78
C ILE A 355 12.20 24.11 -2.00
N GLY A 356 11.53 23.81 -3.11
CA GLY A 356 11.60 24.63 -4.33
C GLY A 356 11.12 26.06 -4.11
N MET A 357 10.01 26.26 -3.39
CA MET A 357 9.53 27.59 -3.02
C MET A 357 10.49 28.30 -2.06
N ALA A 358 11.05 27.60 -1.07
CA ALA A 358 11.99 28.18 -0.13
C ALA A 358 13.28 28.64 -0.82
N VAL A 359 13.88 27.78 -1.65
CA VAL A 359 15.08 28.11 -2.44
C VAL A 359 14.77 29.21 -3.46
N GLY A 360 13.61 29.15 -4.12
CA GLY A 360 13.17 30.17 -5.07
C GLY A 360 13.02 31.55 -4.42
N SER A 361 12.36 31.63 -3.27
CA SER A 361 12.23 32.88 -2.49
C SER A 361 13.60 33.42 -2.10
N TYR A 362 14.47 32.54 -1.59
CA TYR A 362 15.82 32.93 -1.18
C TYR A 362 16.65 33.51 -2.33
N ILE A 363 16.60 32.90 -3.52
CA ILE A 363 17.30 33.39 -4.71
C ILE A 363 16.73 34.74 -5.15
N ILE A 364 15.41 34.92 -5.14
CA ILE A 364 14.76 36.17 -5.55
C ILE A 364 15.12 37.31 -4.60
N GLU A 365 15.15 37.04 -3.29
CA GLU A 365 15.54 38.02 -2.27
C GLU A 365 17.00 38.45 -2.40
N HIS A 366 17.89 37.52 -2.75
CA HIS A 366 19.34 37.77 -2.88
C HIS A 366 19.79 37.88 -4.34
N LYS A 367 18.88 38.26 -5.25
CA LYS A 367 19.10 38.19 -6.70
C LYS A 367 20.38 38.90 -7.17
N GLU A 368 20.73 40.04 -6.58
CA GLU A 368 21.92 40.81 -6.97
C GLU A 368 23.20 40.06 -6.58
N TRP A 369 23.25 39.55 -5.34
CA TRP A 369 24.37 38.74 -4.89
C TRP A 369 24.51 37.44 -5.70
N VAL A 370 23.39 36.78 -6.01
CA VAL A 370 23.40 35.57 -6.84
C VAL A 370 23.85 35.89 -8.27
N ALA A 371 23.39 36.99 -8.85
CA ALA A 371 23.78 37.43 -10.19
C ALA A 371 25.28 37.77 -10.25
N ASP A 372 25.80 38.44 -9.22
CA ASP A 372 27.23 38.73 -9.09
C ASP A 372 28.06 37.45 -9.03
N GLN A 373 27.68 36.49 -8.19
CA GLN A 373 28.35 35.20 -8.10
C GLN A 373 28.29 34.41 -9.42
N ILE A 374 27.15 34.40 -10.11
CA ILE A 374 27.02 33.74 -11.41
C ILE A 374 27.91 34.43 -12.45
N ARG A 375 27.96 35.76 -12.47
CA ARG A 375 28.82 36.52 -13.38
C ARG A 375 30.29 36.23 -13.13
N ASP A 376 30.71 36.20 -11.88
CA ASP A 376 32.11 35.90 -11.51
C ASP A 376 32.45 34.46 -11.92
N LEU A 377 31.56 33.49 -11.66
CA LEU A 377 31.74 32.11 -12.08
C LEU A 377 31.84 31.96 -13.59
N LEU A 378 30.94 32.61 -14.34
CA LEU A 378 30.97 32.62 -15.80
C LEU A 378 32.28 33.21 -16.30
N ARG A 379 32.71 34.38 -15.78
CA ARG A 379 33.97 35.01 -16.17
C ARG A 379 35.18 34.10 -15.95
N VAL A 380 35.27 33.44 -14.79
CA VAL A 380 36.37 32.51 -14.50
C VAL A 380 36.42 31.36 -15.49
N TYR A 381 35.27 30.72 -15.77
CA TYR A 381 35.25 29.52 -16.62
C TYR A 381 35.20 29.81 -18.12
N THR A 382 34.58 30.90 -18.57
CA THR A 382 34.41 31.21 -19.99
C THR A 382 35.45 32.20 -20.54
N VAL A 383 36.07 33.01 -19.68
CA VAL A 383 37.11 33.96 -20.12
C VAL A 383 38.46 33.49 -19.61
N GLU A 384 38.67 33.49 -18.29
CA GLU A 384 40.00 33.30 -17.71
C GLU A 384 40.57 31.89 -17.97
N ALA A 385 39.75 30.85 -17.79
CA ALA A 385 40.15 29.47 -18.05
C ALA A 385 40.44 29.23 -19.55
N LEU A 386 39.67 29.85 -20.45
CA LEU A 386 39.89 29.74 -21.90
C LEU A 386 41.16 30.49 -22.33
N GLN A 387 41.37 31.71 -21.85
CA GLN A 387 42.60 32.48 -22.10
C GLN A 387 43.84 31.77 -21.58
N SER A 388 43.76 31.23 -20.35
CA SER A 388 44.84 30.43 -19.77
C SER A 388 45.08 29.14 -20.57
N GLY A 389 44.03 28.49 -21.06
CA GLY A 389 44.14 27.29 -21.88
C GLY A 389 44.80 27.55 -23.23
N ILE A 390 44.43 28.63 -23.92
CA ILE A 390 45.04 29.04 -25.20
C ILE A 390 46.50 29.43 -25.00
N SER A 391 46.79 30.23 -23.97
CA SER A 391 48.16 30.63 -23.64
C SER A 391 49.04 29.42 -23.31
N TRP A 392 48.50 28.44 -22.57
CA TRP A 392 49.17 27.18 -22.30
C TRP A 392 49.41 26.35 -23.59
N LEU A 393 48.44 26.33 -24.51
CA LEU A 393 48.54 25.62 -25.78
C LEU A 393 49.58 26.23 -26.75
N MET A 394 49.82 27.54 -26.66
CA MET A 394 50.89 28.22 -27.40
C MET A 394 52.28 27.88 -26.86
N GLY A 395 52.38 27.58 -25.56
CA GLY A 395 53.63 27.32 -24.84
C GLY A 395 54.18 25.89 -24.89
N TRP A 396 53.80 25.09 -25.89
CA TRP A 396 54.17 23.66 -26.06
C TRP A 396 53.52 22.73 -25.03
N PRO A 397 52.19 22.58 -25.09
CA PRO A 397 51.42 21.76 -24.17
C PRO A 397 51.88 20.30 -24.25
N ALA A 398 52.22 19.72 -23.11
CA ALA A 398 52.62 18.31 -22.99
C ALA A 398 53.77 17.86 -23.93
N GLY A 399 54.61 18.79 -24.41
CA GLY A 399 55.74 18.49 -25.30
C GLY A 399 55.39 18.30 -26.78
N LEU A 400 54.16 18.61 -27.19
CA LEU A 400 53.74 18.57 -28.59
C LEU A 400 54.29 19.78 -29.36
N LYS A 401 55.13 19.54 -30.36
CA LYS A 401 55.69 20.59 -31.22
C LYS A 401 54.65 21.01 -32.27
N LEU A 402 53.85 22.01 -31.93
CA LEU A 402 52.96 22.68 -32.87
C LEU A 402 53.76 23.60 -33.80
N ASN A 403 53.18 23.94 -34.96
CA ASN A 403 53.75 24.96 -35.83
C ASN A 403 53.66 26.32 -35.12
N GLY A 404 54.79 26.83 -34.62
CA GLY A 404 54.84 27.99 -33.73
C GLY A 404 54.23 29.26 -34.32
N GLU A 405 54.42 29.51 -35.61
CA GLU A 405 53.84 30.69 -36.27
C GLU A 405 52.32 30.58 -36.43
N LEU A 406 51.83 29.38 -36.77
CA LEU A 406 50.40 29.15 -36.90
C LEU A 406 49.70 29.18 -35.52
N ALA A 407 50.33 28.59 -34.50
CA ALA A 407 49.81 28.60 -33.13
C ALA A 407 49.77 30.01 -32.54
N ALA A 408 50.79 30.84 -32.81
CA ALA A 408 50.80 32.24 -32.43
C ALA A 408 49.67 33.02 -33.13
N PHE A 409 49.55 32.90 -34.45
CA PHE A 409 48.50 33.58 -35.20
C PHE A 409 47.08 33.20 -34.73
N LEU A 410 46.80 31.91 -34.57
CA LEU A 410 45.49 31.43 -34.11
C LEU A 410 45.23 31.81 -32.65
N GLY A 411 46.24 31.71 -31.78
CA GLY A 411 46.13 32.05 -30.38
C GLY A 411 45.81 33.53 -30.18
N ASP A 412 46.55 34.41 -30.86
CA ASP A 412 46.31 35.86 -30.82
C ASP A 412 44.92 36.22 -31.36
N LEU A 413 44.47 35.55 -32.43
CA LEU A 413 43.12 35.73 -32.97
C LEU A 413 42.03 35.34 -31.95
N PHE A 414 42.16 34.19 -31.31
CA PHE A 414 41.16 33.73 -30.34
C PHE A 414 41.18 34.54 -29.04
N LEU A 415 42.36 34.93 -28.55
CA LEU A 415 42.47 35.83 -27.39
C LEU A 415 41.81 37.18 -27.68
N TRP A 416 42.06 37.74 -28.87
CA TRP A 416 41.41 38.98 -29.30
C TRP A 416 39.88 38.86 -29.37
N VAL A 417 39.34 37.74 -29.88
CA VAL A 417 37.90 37.48 -29.92
C VAL A 417 37.32 37.37 -28.50
N ILE A 418 38.00 36.68 -27.59
CA ILE A 418 37.55 36.52 -26.20
C ILE A 418 37.57 37.88 -25.48
N ASP A 419 38.61 38.69 -25.66
CA ASP A 419 38.70 40.03 -25.07
C ASP A 419 37.62 40.97 -25.63
N TYR A 420 37.35 40.90 -26.94
CA TYR A 420 36.27 41.66 -27.56
C TYR A 420 34.90 41.24 -27.02
N TRP A 421 34.70 39.95 -26.75
CA TRP A 421 33.46 39.44 -26.17
C TRP A 421 33.31 39.80 -24.67
N SER A 422 34.40 39.74 -23.90
CA SER A 422 34.41 40.05 -22.46
C SER A 422 34.33 41.55 -22.13
N SER A 423 34.62 42.43 -23.09
CA SER A 423 34.60 43.89 -22.91
C SER A 423 33.22 44.53 -23.12
N LYS A 424 32.21 43.73 -23.47
CA LYS A 424 30.79 44.10 -23.52
C LYS A 424 30.02 43.38 -22.43
#